data_AF-A0A5P9HL85-F1
#
_entry.id   AF-A0A5P9HL85-F1
#
_cell.length_a   1.000
_cell.length_b   1.000
_cell.length_c   1.000
_cell.angle_alpha   90.00
_cell.angle_beta   90.00
_cell.angle_gamma   90.00
#
_symmetry.space_group_name_H-M   'P 1'
#
loop_
_entity.id
_entity.type
_entity.pdbx_description
1 polymer ?
#
loop_
_entity_poly.entity_id
_entity_poly.type
_entity_poly.pdbx_seq_one_letter_code
_entity_poly.pdbx_strand_id
1 'polypeptide(L)'
;MNGTVHAGSGAACGFAVANFLEATPDTTLILIGLGVISALAPDLDIDGTLRGKITLSHKVTKFIAQVIGVMLIIYSLYEGTLQEKLRGVGIGALMLIFSTFIKQKHMLTITGLGVLIGGFSLSEKWMILFGVFIMVASIVSHRSYTHSLLGAVFFAFIAIELEQSLAISGVFYACLLGFVSHLLMDMKLLPVNKKGIKLFLPLSSKEF
;
A
#
# COMPACT_ATOMS: atom_id res chain seq x y z
N MET A 1 -9.19 -4.70 -15.79
CA MET A 1 -8.50 -5.78 -16.52
C MET A 1 -7.95 -6.75 -15.48
N ASN A 2 -6.83 -7.46 -15.66
CA ASN A 2 -6.20 -8.22 -14.55
C ASN A 2 -4.88 -7.55 -14.14
N GLY A 3 -4.40 -7.88 -12.93
CA GLY A 3 -3.19 -7.27 -12.37
C GLY A 3 -1.93 -7.42 -13.23
N THR A 4 -1.81 -8.48 -14.03
CA THR A 4 -0.65 -8.66 -14.92
C THR A 4 -0.62 -7.60 -16.02
N VAL A 5 -1.78 -7.25 -16.58
CA VAL A 5 -1.83 -6.20 -17.61
C VAL A 5 -1.54 -4.83 -17.02
N HIS A 6 -2.03 -4.55 -15.81
CA HIS A 6 -1.73 -3.31 -15.08
C HIS A 6 -0.23 -3.22 -14.76
N ALA A 7 0.39 -4.30 -14.27
CA ALA A 7 1.83 -4.37 -14.05
C ALA A 7 2.62 -4.13 -15.36
N GLY A 8 2.21 -4.76 -16.46
CA GLY A 8 2.85 -4.59 -17.77
C GLY A 8 2.77 -3.15 -18.29
N SER A 9 1.62 -2.49 -18.15
CA SER A 9 1.47 -1.10 -18.56
C SER A 9 2.25 -0.14 -17.68
N GLY A 10 2.28 -0.38 -16.37
CA GLY A 10 3.13 0.36 -15.44
C GLY A 10 4.61 0.23 -15.78
N ALA A 11 5.08 -0.98 -16.08
CA ALA A 11 6.45 -1.23 -16.53
C ALA A 11 6.78 -0.45 -17.81
N ALA A 12 5.87 -0.45 -18.79
CA ALA A 12 6.03 0.29 -20.03
C ALA A 12 6.11 1.80 -19.79
N CYS A 13 5.28 2.36 -18.90
CA CYS A 13 5.34 3.77 -18.51
C CYS A 13 6.67 4.11 -17.84
N GLY A 14 7.13 3.30 -16.88
CA GLY A 14 8.43 3.51 -16.23
C GLY A 14 9.61 3.44 -17.19
N PHE A 15 9.59 2.48 -18.12
CA PHE A 15 10.58 2.38 -19.20
C PHE A 15 10.56 3.59 -20.13
N ALA A 16 9.37 4.08 -20.51
CA ALA A 16 9.24 5.25 -21.38
C ALA A 16 9.84 6.51 -20.72
N VAL A 17 9.59 6.71 -19.41
CA VAL A 17 10.20 7.81 -18.64
C VAL A 17 11.71 7.67 -18.60
N ALA A 18 12.22 6.47 -18.33
CA ALA A 18 13.66 6.20 -18.29
C ALA A 18 14.34 6.51 -19.64
N ASN A 19 13.73 6.11 -20.76
CA ASN A 19 14.26 6.41 -22.09
C ASN A 19 14.23 7.91 -22.40
N PHE A 20 13.15 8.60 -22.06
CA PHE A 20 13.03 10.03 -22.28
C PHE A 20 14.10 10.84 -21.52
N LEU A 21 14.50 10.36 -20.35
CA LEU A 21 15.54 10.98 -19.53
C LEU A 21 16.95 10.45 -19.81
N GLU A 22 17.12 9.55 -20.79
CA GLU A 22 18.39 8.86 -21.08
C GLU A 22 19.02 8.25 -19.81
N ALA A 23 18.18 7.66 -18.96
CA ALA A 23 18.57 7.20 -17.63
C ALA A 23 19.56 6.03 -17.69
N THR A 24 20.41 5.93 -16.66
CA THR A 24 21.31 4.77 -16.51
C THR A 24 20.53 3.46 -16.39
N PRO A 25 21.15 2.29 -16.64
CA PRO A 25 20.48 1.00 -16.50
C PRO A 25 19.86 0.77 -15.10
N ASP A 26 20.57 1.19 -14.04
CA ASP A 26 20.09 1.06 -12.66
C ASP A 26 18.85 1.92 -12.41
N THR A 27 18.91 3.19 -12.85
CA THR A 27 17.78 4.12 -12.75
C THR A 27 16.60 3.62 -13.57
N THR A 28 16.85 3.09 -14.75
CA THR A 28 15.83 2.49 -15.61
C THR A 28 15.09 1.37 -14.89
N LEU A 29 15.80 0.47 -14.22
CA LEU A 29 15.19 -0.62 -13.47
C LEU A 29 14.33 -0.10 -12.31
N ILE A 30 14.81 0.92 -11.60
CA ILE A 30 14.05 1.58 -10.51
C ILE A 30 12.76 2.19 -11.06
N LEU A 31 12.83 2.97 -12.15
CA LEU A 31 11.66 3.62 -12.75
C LEU A 31 10.63 2.61 -13.29
N ILE A 32 11.08 1.52 -13.93
CA ILE A 32 10.21 0.40 -14.32
C ILE A 32 9.51 -0.19 -13.09
N GLY A 33 10.26 -0.50 -12.03
CA GLY A 33 9.72 -1.09 -10.81
C GLY A 33 8.68 -0.18 -10.14
N LEU A 34 8.96 1.12 -10.06
CA LEU A 34 8.03 2.11 -9.52
C LEU A 34 6.79 2.27 -10.39
N GLY A 35 6.92 2.23 -11.71
CA GLY A 35 5.79 2.20 -12.63
C GLY A 35 4.88 0.99 -12.39
N VAL A 36 5.47 -0.20 -12.21
CA VAL A 36 4.72 -1.44 -11.88
C VAL A 36 3.98 -1.31 -10.56
N ILE A 37 4.66 -0.87 -9.49
CA ILE A 37 4.05 -0.73 -8.16
C ILE A 37 2.90 0.28 -8.21
N SER A 38 3.09 1.39 -8.91
CA SER A 38 2.11 2.48 -9.00
C SER A 38 0.89 2.09 -9.82
N ALA A 39 1.07 1.31 -10.91
CA ALA A 39 -0.04 0.76 -11.67
C ALA A 39 -0.82 -0.30 -10.89
N LEU A 40 -0.21 -0.98 -9.94
CA LEU A 40 -0.89 -1.96 -9.09
C LEU A 40 -1.50 -1.37 -7.81
N ALA A 41 -1.14 -0.14 -7.45
CA ALA A 41 -1.56 0.50 -6.20
C ALA A 41 -3.08 0.68 -6.08
N PRO A 42 -3.85 1.07 -7.14
CA PRO A 42 -5.30 1.18 -7.04
C PRO A 42 -5.99 -0.12 -6.61
N ASP A 43 -5.48 -1.25 -7.09
CA ASP A 43 -5.99 -2.60 -6.83
C ASP A 43 -5.62 -3.16 -5.44
N LEU A 44 -4.99 -2.36 -4.58
CA LEU A 44 -4.83 -2.73 -3.17
C LEU A 44 -6.19 -2.94 -2.48
N ASP A 45 -7.26 -2.33 -2.99
CA ASP A 45 -8.62 -2.48 -2.49
C ASP A 45 -9.27 -3.86 -2.72
N ILE A 46 -8.63 -4.73 -3.51
CA ILE A 46 -9.05 -6.12 -3.75
C ILE A 46 -7.98 -7.12 -3.32
N ASP A 47 -8.35 -8.39 -3.16
CA ASP A 47 -7.42 -9.51 -2.93
C ASP A 47 -6.60 -9.84 -4.21
N GLY A 48 -5.79 -8.88 -4.66
CA GLY A 48 -4.93 -8.98 -5.84
C GLY A 48 -3.48 -9.38 -5.54
N THR A 49 -2.66 -9.43 -6.60
CA THR A 49 -1.26 -9.87 -6.54
C THR A 49 -0.39 -8.97 -5.66
N LEU A 50 -0.54 -7.65 -5.75
CA LEU A 50 0.23 -6.71 -4.92
C LEU A 50 -0.14 -6.85 -3.44
N ARG A 51 -1.44 -6.85 -3.11
CA ARG A 51 -1.93 -7.06 -1.74
C ARG A 51 -1.39 -8.35 -1.14
N GLY A 52 -1.42 -9.46 -1.88
CA GLY A 52 -0.87 -10.74 -1.42
C GLY A 52 0.64 -10.74 -1.18
N LYS A 53 1.40 -9.88 -1.86
CA LYS A 53 2.85 -9.75 -1.68
C LYS A 53 3.24 -8.83 -0.53
N ILE A 54 2.49 -7.76 -0.29
CA ILE A 54 2.80 -6.80 0.78
C ILE A 54 2.22 -7.20 2.14
N THR A 55 1.14 -7.99 2.16
CA THR A 55 0.52 -8.45 3.40
C THR A 55 1.08 -9.80 3.83
N LEU A 56 1.33 -9.97 5.13
CA LEU A 56 1.61 -11.27 5.70
C LEU A 56 0.32 -12.10 5.78
N SER A 57 0.46 -13.43 5.88
CA SER A 57 -0.71 -14.26 6.20
C SER A 57 -1.23 -13.92 7.59
N HIS A 58 -2.55 -13.93 7.76
CA HIS A 58 -3.18 -13.72 9.07
C HIS A 58 -2.72 -14.75 10.11
N LYS A 59 -2.37 -15.98 9.68
CA LYS A 59 -1.82 -17.03 10.55
C LYS A 59 -0.44 -16.64 11.10
N VAL A 60 0.46 -16.17 10.24
CA VAL A 60 1.80 -15.72 10.65
C VAL A 60 1.69 -14.49 11.55
N THR A 61 0.84 -13.53 11.20
CA THR A 61 0.64 -12.31 11.99
C THR A 61 0.08 -12.63 13.38
N LYS A 62 -0.91 -13.53 13.45
CA LYS A 62 -1.43 -14.04 14.71
C LYS A 62 -0.35 -14.73 15.52
N PHE A 63 0.45 -15.60 14.90
CA PHE A 63 1.54 -16.29 15.58
C PHE A 63 2.58 -15.33 16.15
N ILE A 64 3.04 -14.35 15.37
CA ILE A 64 3.98 -13.32 15.84
C ILE A 64 3.37 -12.55 17.02
N ALA A 65 2.11 -12.12 16.90
CA ALA A 65 1.45 -11.39 17.98
C ALA A 65 1.34 -12.23 19.27
N GLN A 66 1.08 -13.53 19.12
CA GLN A 66 1.03 -14.46 20.24
C GLN A 66 2.41 -14.64 20.90
N VAL A 67 3.46 -14.82 20.10
CA VAL A 67 4.84 -14.95 20.60
C VAL A 67 5.24 -13.69 21.37
N ILE A 68 4.98 -12.50 20.84
CA ILE A 68 5.27 -11.23 21.53
C ILE A 68 4.48 -11.14 22.84
N GLY A 69 3.19 -11.49 22.83
CA GLY A 69 2.35 -11.47 24.03
C GLY A 69 2.86 -12.41 25.12
N VAL A 70 3.28 -13.63 24.78
CA VAL A 70 3.90 -14.58 25.72
C VAL A 70 5.22 -14.05 26.26
N MET A 71 6.08 -13.53 25.39
CA MET A 71 7.38 -12.97 25.79
C MET A 71 7.21 -11.80 26.75
N LEU A 72 6.22 -10.93 26.51
CA LEU A 72 5.92 -9.81 27.40
C LEU A 72 5.47 -10.25 28.80
N ILE A 73 4.65 -11.31 28.86
CA ILE A 73 4.23 -11.93 30.14
C ILE A 73 5.47 -12.46 30.89
N ILE A 74 6.30 -13.27 30.21
CA ILE A 74 7.47 -13.90 30.83
C ILE A 74 8.46 -12.84 31.31
N TYR A 75 8.80 -11.87 30.46
CA TYR A 75 9.74 -10.80 30.79
C TYR A 75 9.26 -9.98 32.00
N SER A 76 7.98 -9.59 31.99
CA SER A 76 7.41 -8.80 33.08
C SER A 76 7.44 -9.53 34.43
N LEU A 77 7.19 -10.86 34.42
CA LEU A 77 7.27 -11.68 35.63
C LEU A 77 8.70 -11.82 36.18
N TYR A 78 9.71 -11.70 35.31
CA TYR A 78 11.12 -11.84 35.69
C TYR A 78 11.72 -10.53 36.25
N GLU A 79 11.56 -9.39 35.57
CA GLU A 79 12.26 -8.14 35.93
C GLU A 79 11.39 -7.03 36.55
N GLY A 80 10.07 -7.19 36.68
CA GLY A 80 9.19 -6.10 37.11
C GLY A 80 8.96 -5.95 38.62
N THR A 81 8.68 -4.72 39.05
CA THR A 81 7.90 -4.43 40.27
C THR A 81 6.50 -5.05 40.20
N LEU A 82 5.76 -5.12 41.31
CA LEU A 82 4.39 -5.66 41.30
C LEU A 82 3.48 -4.95 40.28
N GLN A 83 3.61 -3.63 40.12
CA GLN A 83 2.82 -2.88 39.15
C GLN A 83 3.22 -3.19 37.70
N GLU A 84 4.51 -3.30 37.41
CA GLU A 84 5.01 -3.65 36.07
C GLU A 84 4.61 -5.09 35.70
N LYS A 85 4.69 -6.02 36.67
CA LYS A 85 4.18 -7.40 36.55
C LYS A 85 2.74 -7.42 36.09
N LEU A 86 1.85 -6.75 36.82
CA LEU A 86 0.42 -6.69 36.48
C LEU A 86 0.18 -6.04 35.12
N ARG A 87 0.90 -4.96 34.79
CA ARG A 87 0.78 -4.28 33.48
C ARG A 87 1.23 -5.18 32.33
N GLY A 88 2.42 -5.78 32.43
CA GLY A 88 2.97 -6.63 31.37
C GLY A 88 2.14 -7.91 31.18
N VAL A 89 1.70 -8.54 32.27
CA VAL A 89 0.77 -9.67 32.20
C VAL A 89 -0.55 -9.26 31.55
N GLY A 90 -1.13 -8.13 31.95
CA GLY A 90 -2.37 -7.60 31.40
C GLY A 90 -2.27 -7.30 29.90
N ILE A 91 -1.24 -6.58 29.47
CA ILE A 91 -1.01 -6.24 28.06
C ILE A 91 -0.76 -7.50 27.24
N GLY A 92 0.09 -8.42 27.73
CA GLY A 92 0.38 -9.67 27.03
C GLY A 92 -0.87 -10.54 26.88
N ALA A 93 -1.69 -10.67 27.93
CA ALA A 93 -2.95 -11.40 27.87
C ALA A 93 -3.95 -10.76 26.89
N LEU A 94 -4.08 -9.43 26.90
CA LEU A 94 -4.90 -8.71 25.91
C LEU A 94 -4.39 -8.96 24.49
N MET A 95 -3.08 -8.92 24.27
CA MET A 95 -2.47 -9.18 22.96
C MET A 95 -2.77 -10.61 22.47
N LEU A 96 -2.67 -11.60 23.36
CA LEU A 96 -3.05 -12.99 23.07
C LEU A 96 -4.52 -13.07 22.63
N ILE A 97 -5.43 -12.45 23.37
CA ILE A 97 -6.86 -12.44 23.05
C ILE A 97 -7.12 -11.73 21.71
N PHE A 98 -6.61 -10.52 21.53
CA PHE A 98 -6.83 -9.72 20.32
C PHE A 98 -6.26 -10.36 19.07
N SER A 99 -5.11 -11.05 19.18
CA SER A 99 -4.51 -11.79 18.06
C SER A 99 -5.47 -12.81 17.45
N THR A 100 -6.40 -13.37 18.24
CA THR A 100 -7.36 -14.36 17.76
C THR A 100 -8.42 -13.78 16.82
N PHE A 101 -8.67 -12.47 16.89
CA PHE A 101 -9.60 -11.76 16.03
C PHE A 101 -8.98 -11.29 14.71
N ILE A 102 -7.66 -11.49 14.51
CA ILE A 102 -6.98 -11.15 13.25
C ILE A 102 -7.46 -12.11 12.16
N LYS A 103 -8.07 -11.54 11.12
CA LYS A 103 -8.62 -12.21 9.94
C LYS A 103 -7.98 -11.64 8.68
N GLN A 104 -8.10 -12.36 7.57
CA GLN A 104 -7.53 -11.94 6.29
C GLN A 104 -7.94 -10.51 5.88
N LYS A 105 -9.20 -10.12 6.12
CA LYS A 105 -9.70 -8.78 5.82
C LYS A 105 -8.99 -7.63 6.57
N HIS A 106 -8.33 -7.92 7.69
CA HIS A 106 -7.62 -6.92 8.48
C HIS A 106 -6.17 -6.72 8.03
N MET A 107 -5.63 -7.64 7.21
CA MET A 107 -4.20 -7.68 6.92
C MET A 107 -3.70 -6.46 6.18
N LEU A 108 -4.50 -5.91 5.27
CA LEU A 108 -4.11 -4.69 4.56
C LEU A 108 -4.10 -3.48 5.49
N THR A 109 -5.10 -3.34 6.37
CA THR A 109 -5.10 -2.26 7.38
C THR A 109 -3.91 -2.36 8.33
N ILE A 110 -3.58 -3.57 8.79
CA ILE A 110 -2.40 -3.81 9.65
C ILE A 110 -1.12 -3.44 8.90
N THR A 111 -1.03 -3.77 7.61
CA THR A 111 0.11 -3.42 6.76
C THR A 111 0.23 -1.91 6.59
N GLY A 112 -0.88 -1.22 6.28
CA GLY A 112 -0.92 0.24 6.18
C GLY A 112 -0.51 0.93 7.48
N LEU A 113 -0.97 0.41 8.63
CA LEU A 113 -0.55 0.90 9.94
C LEU A 113 0.94 0.68 10.19
N GLY A 114 1.47 -0.49 9.83
CA GLY A 114 2.91 -0.77 9.93
C GLY A 114 3.76 0.18 9.08
N VAL A 115 3.35 0.42 7.83
CA VAL A 115 4.00 1.37 6.92
C VAL A 115 3.94 2.79 7.48
N LEU A 116 2.79 3.20 8.02
CA LEU A 116 2.59 4.51 8.63
C LEU A 116 3.47 4.72 9.86
N ILE A 117 3.53 3.73 10.76
CA ILE A 117 4.42 3.76 11.94
C ILE A 117 5.88 3.80 11.49
N GLY A 118 6.26 3.01 10.49
CA GLY A 118 7.60 3.04 9.90
C GLY A 118 7.95 4.40 9.33
N GLY A 119 7.02 5.04 8.61
CA GLY A 119 7.19 6.39 8.07
C GLY A 119 7.40 7.44 9.15
N PHE A 120 6.64 7.41 10.24
CA PHE A 120 6.89 8.29 11.40
C PHE A 120 8.24 8.01 12.06
N SER A 121 8.61 6.73 12.24
CA SER A 121 9.89 6.36 12.84
C SER A 121 11.10 6.78 12.00
N LEU A 122 10.97 6.77 10.68
CA LEU A 122 12.02 7.17 9.73
C LEU A 122 11.94 8.64 9.34
N SER A 123 10.91 9.37 9.78
CA SER A 123 10.59 10.74 9.35
C SER A 123 10.41 10.89 7.84
N GLU A 124 9.96 9.82 7.16
CA GLU A 124 9.77 9.77 5.70
C GLU A 124 8.31 10.07 5.34
N LYS A 125 8.06 11.26 4.78
CA LYS A 125 6.69 11.72 4.46
C LYS A 125 6.00 10.84 3.42
N TRP A 126 6.71 10.39 2.39
CA TRP A 126 6.14 9.52 1.36
C TRP A 126 5.62 8.20 1.96
N MET A 127 6.33 7.64 2.95
CA MET A 127 5.90 6.43 3.67
C MET A 127 4.64 6.68 4.49
N ILE A 128 4.56 7.82 5.17
CA ILE A 128 3.38 8.21 5.95
C ILE A 128 2.16 8.32 5.02
N LEU A 129 2.29 9.06 3.92
CA LEU A 129 1.21 9.23 2.93
C LEU A 129 0.83 7.90 2.27
N PHE A 130 1.80 7.04 1.96
CA PHE A 130 1.54 5.71 1.40
C PHE A 130 0.85 4.78 2.40
N GLY A 131 1.22 4.84 3.69
CA GLY A 131 0.50 4.15 4.76
C GLY A 131 -0.96 4.58 4.86
N VAL A 132 -1.23 5.89 4.76
CA VAL A 132 -2.60 6.43 4.69
C VAL A 132 -3.33 5.90 3.45
N PHE A 133 -2.70 5.90 2.27
CA PHE A 133 -3.29 5.34 1.05
C PHE A 133 -3.70 3.88 1.23
N ILE A 134 -2.82 3.03 1.77
CA ILE A 134 -3.10 1.62 2.03
C ILE A 134 -4.27 1.44 3.00
N MET A 135 -4.33 2.25 4.06
CA MET A 135 -5.43 2.21 5.03
C MET A 135 -6.77 2.63 4.42
N VAL A 136 -6.78 3.62 3.52
CA VAL A 136 -7.99 4.01 2.78
C VAL A 136 -8.38 2.90 1.81
N ALA A 137 -7.43 2.34 1.06
CA ALA A 137 -7.66 1.24 0.13
C ALA A 137 -8.28 0.01 0.83
N SER A 138 -7.95 -0.25 2.10
CA SER A 138 -8.49 -1.40 2.82
C SER A 138 -9.95 -1.31 3.24
N ILE A 139 -10.56 -0.11 3.17
CA ILE A 139 -11.95 0.13 3.60
C ILE A 139 -12.86 0.62 2.48
N VAL A 140 -12.32 1.17 1.40
CA VAL A 140 -13.13 1.65 0.26
C VAL A 140 -13.54 0.48 -0.64
N SER A 141 -14.65 0.64 -1.35
CA SER A 141 -15.09 -0.35 -2.32
C SER A 141 -14.19 -0.32 -3.56
N HIS A 142 -13.96 -1.48 -4.17
CA HIS A 142 -13.23 -1.57 -5.43
C HIS A 142 -13.82 -0.65 -6.50
N ARG A 143 -12.96 0.01 -7.29
CA ARG A 143 -13.30 0.99 -8.35
C ARG A 143 -13.96 2.28 -7.87
N SER A 144 -13.75 2.63 -6.61
CA SER A 144 -14.18 3.91 -6.03
C SER A 144 -13.02 4.90 -5.92
N TYR A 145 -12.67 5.36 -4.71
CA TYR A 145 -11.70 6.43 -4.47
C TYR A 145 -10.29 6.12 -4.95
N THR A 146 -9.81 4.88 -4.79
CA THR A 146 -8.53 4.39 -5.33
C THR A 146 -8.45 4.47 -6.86
N HIS A 147 -9.60 4.43 -7.54
CA HIS A 147 -9.73 4.47 -9.00
C HIS A 147 -10.31 5.80 -9.48
N SER A 148 -10.05 6.89 -8.75
CA SER A 148 -10.54 8.22 -9.06
C SER A 148 -9.40 9.19 -9.33
N LEU A 149 -9.71 10.33 -9.95
CA LEU A 149 -8.78 11.44 -10.11
C LEU A 149 -8.26 11.94 -8.76
N LEU A 150 -9.11 11.93 -7.72
CA LEU A 150 -8.69 12.26 -6.36
C LEU A 150 -7.63 11.26 -5.85
N GLY A 151 -7.82 9.97 -6.10
CA GLY A 151 -6.84 8.92 -5.80
C GLY A 151 -5.52 9.15 -6.54
N ALA A 152 -5.57 9.49 -7.83
CA ALA A 152 -4.39 9.79 -8.63
C ALA A 152 -3.66 11.04 -8.13
N VAL A 153 -4.37 12.11 -7.77
CA VAL A 153 -3.78 13.33 -7.18
C VAL A 153 -3.12 13.02 -5.85
N PHE A 154 -3.77 12.25 -4.97
CA PHE A 154 -3.17 11.85 -3.70
C PHE A 154 -1.90 11.01 -3.92
N PHE A 155 -1.93 10.08 -4.87
CA PHE A 155 -0.77 9.26 -5.22
C PHE A 155 0.35 10.09 -5.87
N ALA A 156 0.01 11.14 -6.62
CA ALA A 156 0.98 12.09 -7.16
C ALA A 156 1.76 12.80 -6.04
N PHE A 157 1.11 13.20 -4.95
CA PHE A 157 1.80 13.75 -3.77
C PHE A 157 2.76 12.74 -3.12
N ILE A 158 2.36 11.46 -3.03
CA ILE A 158 3.27 10.39 -2.57
C ILE A 158 4.50 10.34 -3.46
N ALA A 159 4.31 10.39 -4.78
CA ALA A 159 5.37 10.30 -5.76
C ALA A 159 6.33 11.51 -5.73
N ILE A 160 5.82 12.72 -5.45
CA ILE A 160 6.65 13.94 -5.27
C ILE A 160 7.58 13.75 -4.06
N GLU A 161 7.03 13.36 -2.91
CA GLU A 161 7.82 13.16 -1.69
C GLU A 161 8.81 11.99 -1.86
N LEU A 162 8.43 10.95 -2.61
CA LEU A 162 9.31 9.82 -2.92
C LEU A 162 10.47 10.24 -3.82
N GLU A 163 10.22 11.05 -4.85
CA GLU A 163 11.29 11.57 -5.73
C GLU A 163 12.28 12.42 -4.94
N GLN A 164 11.80 13.27 -4.03
CA GLN A 164 12.65 14.07 -3.16
C GLN A 164 13.49 13.19 -2.22
N SER A 165 12.91 12.14 -1.66
CA SER A 165 13.59 11.20 -0.76
C SER A 165 14.66 10.37 -1.47
N LEU A 166 14.36 9.87 -2.69
CA LEU A 166 15.30 9.06 -3.47
C LEU A 166 16.34 9.89 -4.23
N ALA A 167 16.06 11.17 -4.50
CA ALA A 167 16.87 12.04 -5.36
C ALA A 167 17.09 11.47 -6.78
N ILE A 168 16.10 10.73 -7.31
CA ILE A 168 16.15 10.12 -8.64
C ILE A 168 15.13 10.83 -9.53
N SER A 169 15.62 11.56 -10.53
CA SER A 169 14.77 12.25 -11.50
C SER A 169 13.86 11.28 -12.25
N GLY A 170 12.59 11.65 -12.38
CA GLY A 170 11.61 10.87 -13.14
C GLY A 170 10.78 9.90 -12.29
N VAL A 171 11.08 9.76 -11.00
CA VAL A 171 10.27 8.96 -10.07
C VAL A 171 8.82 9.42 -10.07
N PHE A 172 8.57 10.73 -9.99
CA PHE A 172 7.23 11.31 -10.06
C PHE A 172 6.50 10.89 -11.34
N TYR A 173 7.15 11.05 -12.49
CA TYR A 173 6.54 10.73 -13.78
C TYR A 173 6.28 9.23 -13.95
N ALA A 174 7.22 8.37 -13.53
CA ALA A 174 7.04 6.92 -13.60
C ALA A 174 5.86 6.47 -12.73
N CYS A 175 5.76 7.00 -11.51
CA CYS A 175 4.65 6.70 -10.61
C CYS A 175 3.31 7.24 -11.12
N LEU A 176 3.27 8.51 -11.53
CA LEU A 176 2.05 9.15 -12.01
C LEU A 176 1.53 8.48 -13.29
N LEU A 177 2.41 8.25 -14.27
CA LEU A 177 2.01 7.61 -15.53
C LEU A 177 1.61 6.15 -15.32
N GLY A 178 2.28 5.41 -14.42
CA GLY A 178 1.87 4.06 -14.05
C GLY A 178 0.49 4.04 -13.37
N PHE A 179 0.21 4.97 -12.46
CA PHE A 179 -1.11 5.06 -11.84
C PHE A 179 -2.20 5.43 -12.86
N VAL A 180 -1.92 6.41 -13.74
CA VAL A 180 -2.85 6.82 -14.80
C VAL A 180 -3.07 5.70 -15.81
N SER A 181 -2.05 4.91 -16.15
CA SER A 181 -2.21 3.78 -17.06
C SER A 181 -3.19 2.74 -16.50
N HIS A 182 -3.19 2.51 -15.18
CA HIS A 182 -4.20 1.70 -14.52
C HIS A 182 -5.61 2.24 -14.73
N LEU A 183 -5.82 3.53 -14.44
CA LEU A 183 -7.12 4.17 -14.59
C LEU A 183 -7.63 4.07 -16.03
N LEU A 184 -6.78 4.40 -17.01
CA LEU A 184 -7.15 4.35 -18.44
C LEU A 184 -7.54 2.93 -18.87
N MET A 185 -6.84 1.92 -18.38
CA MET A 185 -7.16 0.51 -18.66
C MET A 185 -8.48 0.07 -18.03
N ASP A 186 -8.85 0.66 -16.90
CA ASP A 186 -10.09 0.34 -16.20
C ASP A 186 -11.30 1.23 -16.57
N MET A 187 -11.14 2.16 -17.50
CA MET A 187 -12.24 2.87 -18.16
C MET A 187 -12.99 1.97 -19.17
N LYS A 188 -14.26 2.31 -19.46
CA LYS A 188 -15.09 1.70 -20.52
C LYS A 188 -14.71 2.14 -21.94
N LEU A 189 -13.55 2.76 -22.12
CA LEU A 189 -13.03 3.13 -23.44
C LEU A 189 -12.63 1.91 -24.26
N LEU A 190 -12.19 0.84 -23.61
CA LEU A 190 -11.76 -0.40 -24.26
C LEU A 190 -12.92 -1.40 -24.34
N PRO A 191 -13.17 -2.03 -25.50
CA PRO A 191 -14.29 -2.97 -25.69
C PRO A 191 -14.21 -4.22 -24.79
N VAL A 192 -13.03 -4.50 -24.24
CA VAL A 192 -12.78 -5.62 -23.34
C VAL A 192 -13.30 -5.36 -21.92
N ASN A 193 -13.52 -4.09 -21.53
CA ASN A 193 -13.86 -3.73 -20.17
C ASN A 193 -15.33 -3.32 -20.04
N LYS A 194 -16.17 -4.23 -19.52
CA LYS A 194 -17.62 -4.02 -19.36
C LYS A 194 -17.99 -3.15 -18.16
N LYS A 195 -17.08 -2.96 -17.20
CA LYS A 195 -17.29 -2.20 -15.97
C LYS A 195 -16.30 -1.03 -15.93
N GLY A 196 -16.78 0.17 -15.62
CA GLY A 196 -15.96 1.38 -15.62
C GLY A 196 -15.42 1.73 -14.23
N ILE A 197 -14.83 2.92 -14.14
CA ILE A 197 -14.40 3.55 -12.90
C ILE A 197 -15.15 4.86 -12.67
N LYS A 198 -15.31 5.24 -11.40
CA LYS A 198 -15.95 6.51 -11.01
C LYS A 198 -14.89 7.61 -10.91
N LEU A 199 -14.40 8.04 -12.07
CA LEU A 199 -13.20 8.89 -12.19
C LEU A 199 -13.32 10.21 -11.39
N PHE A 200 -14.52 10.80 -11.29
CA PHE A 200 -14.72 12.12 -10.70
C PHE A 200 -15.30 12.09 -9.28
N LEU A 201 -15.12 11.01 -8.51
CA LEU A 201 -15.51 11.02 -7.10
C LEU A 201 -14.76 12.10 -6.30
N PRO A 202 -15.41 12.78 -5.34
CA PRO A 202 -16.81 12.62 -4.90
C PRO A 202 -17.83 13.45 -5.73
N LEU A 203 -17.37 14.23 -6.70
CA LEU A 203 -18.21 15.16 -7.48
C LEU A 203 -19.20 14.45 -8.40
N SER A 204 -18.85 13.26 -8.93
CA SER A 204 -19.74 12.45 -9.75
C SER A 204 -19.51 10.95 -9.55
N SER A 205 -20.60 10.20 -9.51
CA SER A 205 -20.59 8.73 -9.48
C SER A 205 -20.76 8.09 -10.86
N LYS A 206 -20.72 8.88 -11.94
CA LYS A 206 -20.80 8.35 -13.31
C LYS A 206 -19.60 7.47 -13.60
N GLU A 207 -19.86 6.31 -14.20
CA GLU A 207 -18.81 5.41 -14.66
C GLU A 207 -18.33 5.81 -16.05
N PHE A 208 -17.01 5.81 -16.22
CA PHE A 208 -16.32 6.08 -17.48
C PHE A 208 -15.52 4.88 -17.93
#